data_AF-A0A218PEI8-F1
#
_entry.id   AF-A0A218PEI8-F1
#
_cell.length_a   1.000
_cell.length_b   1.000
_cell.length_c   1.000
_cell.angle_alpha   90.00
_cell.angle_beta   90.00
_cell.angle_gamma   90.00
#
_symmetry.space_group_name_H-M   'P 1'
#
loop_
_entity.id
_entity.type
_entity.pdbx_description
1 polymer ?
#
loop_
_entity_poly.entity_id
_entity_poly.type
_entity_poly.pdbx_seq_one_letter_code
_entity_poly.pdbx_strand_id
1 'polypeptide(L)'
;MKWKPLVVVLIGLLLFGATAGNAAAAPISDMPRPQHNIGLGSVIMSWLVSYDNAIISKNREYHGGLGYMWHYKVRHGRRGELKISVFKYVPLFGYSTYTILPDMTVYENTFYGENFKLKSVETHRIPGVGLRFKTIETSYSSWISSGGWWTIDLKFDAGYGRHGIVTFGMSNLDNFILAFLGKLGAGKWADKLVDFVSKGSLSSLADALSAILIFASGINVDAVYFTEV
;
A
#
# COMPACT_ATOMS: atom_id res chain seq x y z
N MET A 1 -3.22 12.85 -46.84
CA MET A 1 -3.24 12.50 -45.39
C MET A 1 -2.21 11.40 -45.13
N LYS A 2 -1.04 11.73 -44.55
CA LYS A 2 0.10 10.81 -44.38
C LYS A 2 0.38 10.43 -42.91
N TRP A 3 -0.64 10.08 -42.15
CA TRP A 3 -0.52 9.74 -40.72
C TRP A 3 -0.41 8.23 -40.43
N LYS A 4 -0.62 7.38 -41.45
CA LYS A 4 -0.65 5.92 -41.29
C LYS A 4 0.71 5.25 -40.97
N PRO A 5 1.87 5.67 -41.52
CA PRO A 5 3.12 4.95 -41.23
C PRO A 5 3.67 5.24 -39.82
N LEU A 6 3.39 6.42 -39.25
CA LEU A 6 3.91 6.82 -37.94
C LEU A 6 3.22 6.08 -36.79
N VAL A 7 1.92 5.79 -36.92
CA VAL A 7 1.15 4.99 -35.96
C VAL A 7 1.58 3.52 -35.98
N VAL A 8 1.90 2.98 -37.17
CA VAL A 8 2.40 1.61 -37.32
C VAL A 8 3.82 1.45 -36.74
N VAL A 9 4.68 2.47 -36.86
CA VAL A 9 6.00 2.48 -36.22
C VAL A 9 5.89 2.58 -34.70
N LEU A 10 4.95 3.37 -34.16
CA LEU A 10 4.72 3.45 -32.71
C LEU A 10 4.17 2.15 -32.13
N ILE A 11 3.20 1.52 -32.82
CA ILE A 11 2.62 0.23 -32.41
C ILE A 11 3.65 -0.90 -32.61
N GLY A 12 4.49 -0.83 -33.65
CA GLY A 12 5.59 -1.75 -33.87
C GLY A 12 6.69 -1.65 -32.80
N LEU A 13 7.02 -0.45 -32.31
CA LEU A 13 7.93 -0.25 -31.18
C LEU A 13 7.32 -0.66 -29.83
N LEU A 14 6.01 -0.51 -29.66
CA LEU A 14 5.27 -0.96 -28.47
C LEU A 14 5.09 -2.49 -28.42
N LEU A 15 5.00 -3.16 -29.58
CA LEU A 15 4.77 -4.61 -29.67
C LEU A 15 6.06 -5.41 -29.93
N PHE A 16 7.14 -4.80 -30.43
CA PHE A 16 8.39 -5.48 -30.77
C PHE A 16 9.66 -4.76 -30.26
N GLY A 17 9.59 -4.19 -29.06
CA GLY A 17 10.77 -3.75 -28.30
C GLY A 17 11.44 -4.88 -27.52
N ALA A 18 12.22 -5.71 -28.22
CA ALA A 18 13.37 -6.48 -27.73
C ALA A 18 13.17 -7.57 -26.66
N THR A 19 12.92 -8.80 -27.12
CA THR A 19 13.48 -10.00 -26.49
C THR A 19 14.98 -10.08 -26.80
N ALA A 20 15.83 -9.44 -26.00
CA ALA A 20 17.27 -9.71 -26.00
C ALA A 20 17.93 -9.32 -24.66
N GLY A 21 18.25 -10.35 -23.86
CA GLY A 21 19.39 -10.39 -22.96
C GLY A 21 19.48 -9.37 -21.82
N ASN A 22 19.15 -9.80 -20.60
CA ASN A 22 19.69 -9.23 -19.35
C ASN A 22 19.68 -7.70 -19.22
N ALA A 23 18.62 -7.02 -19.66
CA ALA A 23 18.37 -5.64 -19.25
C ALA A 23 17.80 -5.65 -17.82
N ALA A 24 18.69 -5.86 -16.83
CA ALA A 24 18.41 -5.48 -15.46
C ALA A 24 18.10 -3.97 -15.47
N ALA A 25 16.85 -3.61 -15.17
CA ALA A 25 16.43 -2.21 -15.09
C ALA A 25 17.35 -1.47 -14.12
N ALA A 26 18.18 -0.58 -14.65
CA ALA A 26 19.06 0.25 -13.84
C ALA A 26 18.19 1.25 -13.05
N PRO A 27 18.33 1.32 -11.71
CA PRO A 27 17.55 2.25 -10.91
C PRO A 27 17.89 3.70 -11.26
N ILE A 28 16.87 4.56 -11.26
CA ILE A 28 17.03 6.02 -11.32
C ILE A 28 17.86 6.44 -10.08
N SER A 29 18.96 7.16 -10.30
CA SER A 29 20.04 7.35 -9.30
C SER A 29 19.62 8.06 -8.01
N ASP A 30 18.51 8.78 -8.03
CA ASP A 30 18.14 9.72 -6.95
C ASP A 30 16.97 9.22 -6.09
N MET A 31 16.49 7.99 -6.33
CA MET A 31 15.48 7.36 -5.49
C MET A 31 16.14 6.45 -4.43
N PRO A 32 15.65 6.43 -3.18
CA PRO A 32 16.09 5.46 -2.19
C PRO A 32 16.04 4.05 -2.78
N ARG A 33 17.20 3.37 -2.82
CA ARG A 33 17.26 2.01 -3.36
C ARG A 33 16.38 1.11 -2.49
N PRO A 34 15.41 0.39 -3.07
CA PRO A 34 14.60 -0.58 -2.33
C PRO A 34 15.54 -1.65 -1.77
N GLN A 35 15.66 -1.70 -0.45
CA GLN A 35 16.66 -2.54 0.20
C GLN A 35 16.24 -4.02 0.25
N HIS A 36 14.96 -4.33 -0.01
CA HIS A 36 14.38 -5.67 0.12
C HIS A 36 13.15 -5.78 -0.80
N ASN A 37 13.15 -6.73 -1.74
CA ASN A 37 11.98 -7.40 -2.37
C ASN A 37 12.07 -7.53 -3.91
N ILE A 38 11.65 -8.70 -4.40
CA ILE A 38 11.48 -9.05 -5.82
C ILE A 38 10.07 -8.64 -6.22
N GLY A 39 9.91 -7.40 -6.69
CA GLY A 39 8.69 -6.92 -7.33
C GLY A 39 8.89 -6.84 -8.84
N LEU A 40 8.00 -7.44 -9.63
CA LEU A 40 7.97 -7.21 -11.07
C LEU A 40 7.48 -5.78 -11.32
N GLY A 41 8.43 -4.86 -11.51
CA GLY A 41 8.16 -3.52 -12.01
C GLY A 41 7.83 -2.45 -10.97
N SER A 42 7.49 -2.78 -9.71
CA SER A 42 7.25 -1.78 -8.66
C SER A 42 7.37 -2.29 -7.21
N VAL A 43 7.61 -1.39 -6.24
CA VAL A 43 7.74 -1.66 -4.79
C VAL A 43 6.97 -0.60 -4.00
N ILE A 44 6.26 -1.01 -2.95
CA ILE A 44 5.58 -0.11 -2.01
C ILE A 44 6.34 -0.10 -0.69
N MET A 45 6.45 1.07 -0.08
CA MET A 45 6.97 1.24 1.27
C MET A 45 6.03 2.14 2.05
N SER A 46 5.65 1.68 3.23
CA SER A 46 4.74 2.33 4.17
C SER A 46 5.49 2.62 5.47
N TRP A 47 5.35 3.82 6.02
CA TRP A 47 5.90 4.15 7.33
C TRP A 47 5.13 5.26 8.02
N LEU A 48 5.33 5.34 9.34
CA LEU A 48 4.76 6.39 10.18
C LEU A 48 5.81 7.47 10.45
N VAL A 49 5.39 8.73 10.36
CA VAL A 49 6.18 9.91 10.71
C VAL A 49 5.56 10.55 11.96
N SER A 50 6.42 11.04 12.84
CA SER A 50 6.00 11.59 14.13
C SER A 50 5.80 13.10 14.03
N TYR A 51 4.68 13.59 14.55
CA TYR A 51 4.56 14.98 15.00
C TYR A 51 4.71 15.02 16.52
N ASP A 52 5.35 16.06 17.06
CA ASP A 52 5.44 16.33 18.51
C ASP A 52 5.76 15.10 19.38
N ASN A 53 6.71 14.27 18.96
CA ASN A 53 7.10 13.03 19.65
C ASN A 53 5.94 12.03 19.88
N ALA A 54 4.96 11.98 18.97
CA ALA A 54 3.92 10.96 18.95
C ALA A 54 4.47 9.54 18.84
N ILE A 55 5.55 9.33 18.09
CA ILE A 55 6.26 8.05 18.02
C ILE A 55 7.33 8.03 19.12
N ILE A 56 7.15 7.13 20.09
CA ILE A 56 8.03 6.93 21.23
C ILE A 56 9.27 6.13 20.82
N SER A 57 9.07 5.10 19.99
CA SER A 57 10.15 4.26 19.47
C SER A 57 9.78 3.66 18.13
N LYS A 58 10.79 3.39 17.30
CA LYS A 58 10.64 2.66 16.04
C LYS A 58 11.69 1.55 15.98
N ASN A 59 11.26 0.33 15.67
CA ASN A 59 12.12 -0.83 15.55
C ASN A 59 11.79 -1.59 14.27
N ARG A 60 12.80 -2.23 13.70
CA ARG A 60 12.61 -3.16 12.60
C ARG A 60 12.68 -4.57 13.14
N GLU A 61 11.57 -5.30 13.09
CA GLU A 61 11.42 -6.63 13.68
C GLU A 61 11.28 -7.68 12.58
N TYR A 62 11.96 -8.82 12.76
CA TYR A 62 11.88 -9.95 11.83
C TYR A 62 10.78 -10.92 12.26
N HIS A 63 9.84 -11.21 11.37
CA HIS A 63 8.66 -12.03 11.62
C HIS A 63 8.59 -13.23 10.68
N GLY A 64 9.66 -14.03 10.65
CA GLY A 64 9.69 -15.32 9.93
C GLY A 64 9.18 -15.19 8.50
N GLY A 65 8.10 -15.90 8.18
CA GLY A 65 7.46 -15.94 6.85
C GLY A 65 6.97 -14.60 6.30
N LEU A 66 6.89 -13.55 7.13
CA LEU A 66 6.56 -12.17 6.71
C LEU A 66 7.80 -11.32 6.42
N GLY A 67 8.99 -11.75 6.82
CA GLY A 67 10.22 -10.96 6.71
C GLY A 67 10.29 -9.83 7.74
N TYR A 68 11.03 -8.77 7.40
CA TYR A 68 11.21 -7.62 8.28
C TYR A 68 10.08 -6.61 8.12
N MET A 69 9.50 -6.20 9.25
CA MET A 69 8.45 -5.19 9.31
C MET A 69 8.82 -4.07 10.29
N TRP A 70 8.29 -2.86 10.05
CA TRP A 70 8.42 -1.77 11.01
C TRP A 70 7.39 -1.91 12.13
N HIS A 71 7.89 -1.77 13.36
CA HIS A 71 7.11 -1.63 14.57
C HIS A 71 7.27 -0.22 15.13
N TYR A 72 6.16 0.44 15.43
CA TYR A 72 6.15 1.74 16.11
C TYR A 72 5.48 1.63 17.47
N LYS A 73 6.05 2.24 18.49
CA LYS A 73 5.34 2.51 19.75
C LYS A 73 4.87 3.95 19.71
N VAL A 74 3.56 4.19 19.82
CA VAL A 74 2.95 5.50 19.62
C VAL A 74 2.13 5.92 20.83
N ARG A 75 2.04 7.23 21.08
CA ARG A 75 1.23 7.79 22.15
C ARG A 75 -0.23 7.88 21.74
N HIS A 76 -1.13 7.35 22.55
CA HIS A 76 -2.57 7.48 22.37
C HIS A 76 -2.98 8.97 22.26
N GLY A 77 -3.86 9.25 21.31
CA GLY A 77 -4.44 10.56 21.05
C GLY A 77 -3.51 11.56 20.36
N ARG A 78 -2.26 11.20 20.05
CA ARG A 78 -1.30 12.10 19.38
C ARG A 78 -1.39 12.01 17.86
N ARG A 79 -0.95 13.07 17.18
CA ARG A 79 -0.94 13.16 15.72
C ARG A 79 0.35 12.62 15.14
N GLY A 80 0.26 12.05 13.96
CA GLY A 80 1.39 11.70 13.12
C GLY A 80 0.98 11.77 11.66
N GLU A 81 1.81 11.21 10.80
CA GLU A 81 1.58 11.15 9.36
C GLU A 81 1.82 9.71 8.88
N LEU A 82 0.97 9.23 7.99
CA LEU A 82 1.21 8.03 7.21
C LEU A 82 1.86 8.46 5.90
N LYS A 83 3.02 7.89 5.58
CA LYS A 83 3.72 8.12 4.33
C LYS A 83 3.87 6.83 3.54
N ILE A 84 3.44 6.88 2.28
CA ILE A 84 3.56 5.78 1.33
C ILE A 84 4.42 6.22 0.16
N SER A 85 5.41 5.42 -0.20
CA SER A 85 6.17 5.57 -1.44
C SER A 85 5.99 4.37 -2.35
N VAL A 86 5.86 4.66 -3.63
CA VAL A 86 5.76 3.67 -4.70
C VAL A 86 6.94 3.88 -5.63
N PHE A 87 7.85 2.93 -5.63
CA PHE A 87 8.97 2.89 -6.58
C PHE A 87 8.54 2.07 -7.78
N LYS A 88 8.85 2.54 -9.00
CA LYS A 88 8.59 1.79 -10.21
C LYS A 88 9.87 1.64 -11.02
N TYR A 89 10.16 0.42 -11.43
CA TYR A 89 11.27 0.09 -12.32
C TYR A 89 10.89 0.20 -13.80
N VAL A 90 9.59 0.12 -14.10
CA VAL A 90 9.04 0.28 -15.45
C VAL A 90 7.87 1.26 -15.39
N PRO A 91 7.81 2.26 -16.30
CA PRO A 91 6.65 3.13 -16.37
C PRO A 91 5.41 2.31 -16.76
N LEU A 92 4.51 2.09 -15.80
CA LEU A 92 3.25 1.36 -16.02
C LEU A 92 2.09 2.34 -16.20
N PHE A 93 1.09 1.96 -16.99
CA PHE A 93 -0.15 2.72 -17.13
C PHE A 93 -0.97 2.64 -15.85
N GLY A 94 -1.24 3.80 -15.24
CA GLY A 94 -2.03 3.87 -14.02
C GLY A 94 -1.40 3.15 -12.82
N TYR A 95 -1.69 3.64 -11.63
CA TYR A 95 -1.38 2.94 -10.38
C TYR A 95 -2.31 3.44 -9.31
N SER A 96 -2.81 2.53 -8.50
CA SER A 96 -3.57 2.91 -7.32
C SER A 96 -2.90 2.30 -6.10
N THR A 97 -3.10 2.93 -4.94
CA THR A 97 -2.84 2.27 -3.67
C THR A 97 -4.12 2.20 -2.86
N TYR A 98 -4.27 1.12 -2.12
CA TYR A 98 -5.38 0.89 -1.21
C TYR A 98 -4.78 0.55 0.15
N THR A 99 -4.88 1.49 1.09
CA THR A 99 -4.38 1.31 2.45
C THR A 99 -5.53 1.00 3.37
N ILE A 100 -5.38 -0.03 4.20
CA ILE A 100 -6.33 -0.45 5.22
C ILE A 100 -5.67 -0.23 6.58
N LEU A 101 -6.35 0.48 7.46
CA LEU A 101 -5.86 0.96 8.74
C LEU A 101 -6.98 0.84 9.80
N PRO A 102 -6.65 0.82 11.10
CA PRO A 102 -7.67 0.81 12.14
C PRO A 102 -8.59 2.04 12.04
N ASP A 103 -9.75 2.01 12.69
CA ASP A 103 -10.68 3.15 12.76
C ASP A 103 -10.11 4.26 13.64
N MET A 104 -9.14 4.99 13.09
CA MET A 104 -8.43 6.11 13.71
C MET A 104 -8.69 7.39 12.92
N THR A 105 -8.55 8.56 13.54
CA THR A 105 -8.82 9.82 12.84
C THR A 105 -7.84 10.03 11.69
N VAL A 106 -8.37 10.29 10.49
CA VAL A 106 -7.60 10.67 9.28
C VAL A 106 -8.04 12.06 8.87
N TYR A 107 -7.10 12.95 8.61
CA TYR A 107 -7.39 14.33 8.23
C TYR A 107 -7.30 14.47 6.70
N GLU A 108 -8.40 14.22 5.99
CA GLU A 108 -8.44 14.18 4.52
C GLU A 108 -7.89 15.45 3.85
N ASN A 109 -8.10 16.61 4.46
CA ASN A 109 -7.64 17.91 3.98
C ASN A 109 -6.11 18.11 4.07
N THR A 110 -5.39 17.15 4.66
CA THR A 110 -3.92 17.16 4.78
C THR A 110 -3.25 16.28 3.72
N PHE A 111 -4.03 15.61 2.87
CA PHE A 111 -3.46 14.77 1.82
C PHE A 111 -2.54 15.57 0.92
N TYR A 112 -1.32 15.05 0.74
CA TYR A 112 -0.36 15.58 -0.20
C TYR A 112 0.30 14.43 -0.94
N GLY A 113 0.55 14.58 -2.24
CA GLY A 113 1.16 13.51 -3.01
C GLY A 113 1.87 13.99 -4.26
N GLU A 114 3.02 13.41 -4.51
CA GLU A 114 3.71 13.51 -5.78
C GLU A 114 3.21 12.40 -6.70
N ASN A 115 2.61 12.81 -7.82
CA ASN A 115 1.97 11.93 -8.80
C ASN A 115 0.78 11.10 -8.27
N PHE A 116 0.31 11.34 -7.05
CA PHE A 116 -0.87 10.69 -6.48
C PHE A 116 -1.94 11.72 -6.13
N LYS A 117 -3.20 11.33 -6.33
CA LYS A 117 -4.37 12.04 -5.85
C LYS A 117 -5.18 11.13 -4.93
N LEU A 118 -5.75 11.72 -3.88
CA LEU A 118 -6.72 11.05 -3.03
C LEU A 118 -7.99 10.77 -3.84
N LYS A 119 -8.48 9.54 -3.78
CA LYS A 119 -9.79 9.17 -4.32
C LYS A 119 -10.85 9.17 -3.24
N SER A 120 -10.57 8.47 -2.14
CA SER A 120 -11.51 8.35 -1.04
C SER A 120 -10.80 8.00 0.26
N VAL A 121 -11.42 8.43 1.36
CA VAL A 121 -11.21 7.87 2.69
C VAL A 121 -12.55 7.38 3.18
N GLU A 122 -12.66 6.09 3.44
CA GLU A 122 -13.92 5.45 3.81
C GLU A 122 -13.78 4.73 5.12
N THR A 123 -14.88 4.67 5.89
CA THR A 123 -14.95 3.86 7.09
C THR A 123 -15.90 2.70 6.85
N HIS A 124 -15.40 1.49 7.04
CA HIS A 124 -16.12 0.26 6.83
C HIS A 124 -16.44 -0.39 8.17
N ARG A 125 -17.55 -1.14 8.22
CA ARG A 125 -17.96 -1.92 9.38
C ARG A 125 -18.05 -3.38 8.97
N ILE A 126 -17.43 -4.27 9.74
CA ILE A 126 -17.57 -5.71 9.52
C ILE A 126 -18.98 -6.14 9.95
N PRO A 127 -19.77 -6.74 9.06
CA PRO A 127 -21.07 -7.31 9.43
C PRO A 127 -20.94 -8.34 10.56
N GLY A 128 -21.80 -8.26 11.57
CA GLY A 128 -21.87 -9.25 12.64
C GLY A 128 -20.84 -9.14 13.77
N VAL A 129 -19.73 -8.41 13.59
CA VAL A 129 -18.64 -8.32 14.60
C VAL A 129 -18.53 -6.93 15.24
N GLY A 130 -19.15 -5.91 14.65
CA GLY A 130 -19.14 -4.54 15.18
C GLY A 130 -17.80 -3.79 15.03
N LEU A 131 -16.74 -4.48 14.57
CA LEU A 131 -15.44 -3.89 14.27
C LEU A 131 -15.54 -2.93 13.09
N ARG A 132 -14.77 -1.83 13.18
CA ARG A 132 -14.63 -0.82 12.13
C ARG A 132 -13.17 -0.70 11.72
N PHE A 133 -12.96 -0.31 10.48
CA PHE A 133 -11.65 0.01 9.94
C PHE A 133 -11.79 1.11 8.90
N LYS A 134 -10.69 1.80 8.59
CA LYS A 134 -10.65 2.82 7.55
C LYS A 134 -9.85 2.35 6.35
N THR A 135 -10.20 2.89 5.20
CA THR A 135 -9.52 2.64 3.94
C THR A 135 -9.19 3.94 3.26
N ILE A 136 -7.98 4.05 2.71
CA ILE A 136 -7.53 5.20 1.94
C ILE A 136 -7.22 4.68 0.54
N GLU A 137 -7.99 5.14 -0.45
CA GLU A 137 -7.73 4.87 -1.86
C GLU A 137 -7.06 6.08 -2.49
N THR A 138 -5.94 5.84 -3.16
CA THR A 138 -5.26 6.85 -3.98
C THR A 138 -5.06 6.32 -5.39
N SER A 139 -4.98 7.24 -6.34
CA SER A 139 -4.66 6.90 -7.73
C SER A 139 -3.61 7.82 -8.28
N TYR A 140 -2.90 7.34 -9.29
CA TYR A 140 -1.92 8.12 -9.99
C TYR A 140 -2.59 9.30 -10.69
N SER A 141 -2.00 10.49 -10.61
CA SER A 141 -2.54 11.71 -11.22
C SER A 141 -2.20 11.84 -12.71
N SER A 142 -1.30 10.99 -13.22
CA SER A 142 -0.87 10.94 -14.62
C SER A 142 -1.11 9.57 -15.26
N TRP A 143 -1.11 9.53 -16.59
CA TRP A 143 -1.24 8.31 -17.39
C TRP A 143 0.04 7.45 -17.36
N ILE A 144 1.21 8.09 -17.32
CA ILE A 144 2.51 7.42 -17.10
C ILE A 144 2.82 7.47 -15.62
N SER A 145 3.14 6.31 -15.03
CA SER A 145 3.55 6.20 -13.65
C SER A 145 5.00 5.77 -13.51
N SER A 146 5.87 6.70 -13.15
CA SER A 146 7.31 6.52 -12.87
C SER A 146 7.63 6.34 -11.39
N GLY A 147 6.61 6.15 -10.54
CA GLY A 147 6.73 6.15 -9.09
C GLY A 147 6.40 7.50 -8.47
N GLY A 148 6.20 7.52 -7.17
CA GLY A 148 5.76 8.71 -6.46
C GLY A 148 5.49 8.38 -5.01
N TRP A 149 4.87 9.31 -4.31
CA TRP A 149 4.58 9.14 -2.90
C TRP A 149 3.37 9.96 -2.51
N TRP A 150 2.78 9.62 -1.39
CA TRP A 150 1.75 10.42 -0.76
C TRP A 150 1.84 10.35 0.75
N THR A 151 1.34 11.39 1.40
CA THR A 151 1.21 11.50 2.83
C THR A 151 -0.19 11.96 3.23
N ILE A 152 -0.56 11.63 4.45
CA ILE A 152 -1.80 12.09 5.07
C ILE A 152 -1.64 12.08 6.59
N ASP A 153 -2.14 13.14 7.24
CA ASP A 153 -2.11 13.23 8.68
C ASP A 153 -3.15 12.30 9.31
N LEU A 154 -2.80 11.78 10.46
CA LEU A 154 -3.62 10.89 11.26
C LEU A 154 -3.45 11.16 12.75
N LYS A 155 -4.38 10.64 13.54
CA LYS A 155 -4.29 10.62 15.01
C LYS A 155 -4.30 9.16 15.46
N PHE A 156 -3.40 8.81 16.36
CA PHE A 156 -3.34 7.48 16.98
C PHE A 156 -4.43 7.36 18.06
N ASP A 157 -5.69 7.20 17.64
CA ASP A 157 -6.83 6.98 18.52
C ASP A 157 -7.66 5.74 18.14
N ALA A 158 -6.96 4.71 17.67
CA ALA A 158 -7.54 3.40 17.37
C ALA A 158 -7.93 2.62 18.66
N GLY A 159 -7.39 3.04 19.80
CA GLY A 159 -7.54 2.37 21.10
C GLY A 159 -6.22 1.77 21.57
N TYR A 160 -6.06 1.60 22.88
CA TYR A 160 -4.84 1.03 23.45
C TYR A 160 -4.60 -0.40 22.95
N GLY A 161 -3.36 -0.72 22.59
CA GLY A 161 -2.97 -2.05 22.11
C GLY A 161 -2.28 -2.01 20.75
N ARG A 162 -2.19 -3.20 20.13
CA ARG A 162 -1.51 -3.38 18.84
C ARG A 162 -2.48 -3.22 17.68
N HIS A 163 -2.01 -2.59 16.62
CA HIS A 163 -2.76 -2.36 15.38
C HIS A 163 -1.87 -2.51 14.16
N GLY A 164 -2.48 -2.79 13.02
CA GLY A 164 -1.81 -2.99 11.74
C GLY A 164 -2.26 -2.00 10.69
N ILE A 165 -1.38 -1.65 9.77
CA ILE A 165 -1.68 -0.92 8.54
C ILE A 165 -1.12 -1.75 7.38
N VAL A 166 -1.95 -2.04 6.38
CA VAL A 166 -1.55 -2.75 5.16
C VAL A 166 -1.84 -1.87 3.97
N THR A 167 -0.85 -1.74 3.09
CA THR A 167 -0.98 -0.99 1.84
C THR A 167 -0.79 -1.93 0.67
N PHE A 168 -1.80 -1.97 -0.21
CA PHE A 168 -1.75 -2.67 -1.48
C PHE A 168 -1.53 -1.67 -2.62
N GLY A 169 -0.92 -2.11 -3.70
CA GLY A 169 -0.93 -1.33 -4.93
C GLY A 169 -0.72 -2.17 -6.18
N MET A 170 -1.42 -1.75 -7.23
CA MET A 170 -1.41 -2.34 -8.57
C MET A 170 -2.05 -1.34 -9.54
N SER A 171 -1.92 -1.61 -10.85
CA SER A 171 -2.52 -0.75 -11.88
C SER A 171 -4.05 -0.84 -11.97
N ASN A 172 -4.67 -1.93 -11.48
CA ASN A 172 -6.13 -2.10 -11.46
C ASN A 172 -6.60 -2.71 -10.13
N LEU A 173 -6.78 -1.87 -9.11
CA LEU A 173 -7.20 -2.30 -7.76
C LEU A 173 -8.69 -2.59 -7.62
N ASP A 174 -9.54 -2.14 -8.55
CA ASP A 174 -11.00 -2.13 -8.36
C ASP A 174 -11.55 -3.54 -8.10
N ASN A 175 -11.08 -4.53 -8.87
CA ASN A 175 -11.46 -5.94 -8.68
C ASN A 175 -10.98 -6.50 -7.33
N PHE A 176 -9.80 -6.09 -6.88
CA PHE A 176 -9.29 -6.49 -5.57
C PHE A 176 -10.11 -5.86 -4.44
N ILE A 177 -10.45 -4.57 -4.54
CA ILE A 177 -11.26 -3.87 -3.53
C ILE A 177 -12.65 -4.52 -3.43
N LEU A 178 -13.31 -4.77 -4.57
CA LEU A 178 -14.60 -5.46 -4.59
C LEU A 178 -14.51 -6.88 -4.01
N ALA A 179 -13.45 -7.63 -4.34
CA ALA A 179 -13.22 -8.95 -3.79
C ALA A 179 -12.93 -8.92 -2.28
N PHE A 180 -12.15 -7.95 -1.80
CA PHE A 180 -11.86 -7.74 -0.40
C PHE A 180 -13.15 -7.45 0.38
N LEU A 181 -13.88 -6.41 -0.03
CA LEU A 181 -15.12 -5.97 0.64
C LEU A 181 -16.18 -7.08 0.62
N GLY A 182 -16.32 -7.79 -0.51
CA GLY A 182 -17.26 -8.91 -0.65
C GLY A 182 -16.91 -10.18 0.15
N LYS A 183 -15.71 -10.27 0.74
CA LYS A 183 -15.27 -11.40 1.56
C LYS A 183 -15.26 -11.09 3.07
N LEU A 184 -15.60 -9.87 3.46
CA LEU A 184 -15.75 -9.48 4.88
C LEU A 184 -16.93 -10.19 5.53
N GLY A 185 -16.76 -10.61 6.78
CA GLY A 185 -17.76 -11.31 7.58
C GLY A 185 -17.97 -12.79 7.22
N ALA A 186 -17.16 -13.35 6.31
CA ALA A 186 -17.29 -14.72 5.83
C ALA A 186 -16.26 -15.71 6.43
N GLY A 187 -15.47 -15.28 7.41
CA GLY A 187 -14.36 -16.03 8.01
C GLY A 187 -13.15 -16.22 7.09
N LYS A 188 -12.98 -15.37 6.07
CA LYS A 188 -11.99 -15.56 4.98
C LYS A 188 -10.74 -14.69 5.17
N TRP A 189 -9.87 -14.68 4.17
CA TRP A 189 -8.63 -13.90 4.16
C TRP A 189 -8.86 -12.40 4.45
N ALA A 190 -10.01 -11.84 4.05
CA ALA A 190 -10.37 -10.45 4.33
C ALA A 190 -10.55 -10.21 5.84
N ASP A 191 -11.20 -11.13 6.57
CA ASP A 191 -11.37 -11.02 8.02
C ASP A 191 -10.04 -11.18 8.76
N LYS A 192 -9.15 -12.04 8.25
CA LYS A 192 -7.78 -12.19 8.76
C LYS A 192 -6.97 -10.90 8.59
N LEU A 193 -7.14 -10.23 7.45
CA LEU A 193 -6.50 -8.94 7.22
C LEU A 193 -7.03 -7.88 8.19
N VAL A 194 -8.34 -7.84 8.44
CA VAL A 194 -8.92 -6.90 9.41
C VAL A 194 -8.54 -7.25 10.85
N ASP A 195 -8.34 -8.53 11.18
CA ASP A 195 -7.80 -8.96 12.48
C ASP A 195 -6.35 -8.48 12.68
N PHE A 196 -5.51 -8.50 11.62
CA PHE A 196 -4.21 -7.83 11.67
C PHE A 196 -4.36 -6.31 11.87
N VAL A 197 -5.27 -5.66 11.14
CA VAL A 197 -5.47 -4.20 11.23
C VAL A 197 -5.92 -3.78 12.63
N SER A 198 -6.84 -4.53 13.24
CA SER A 198 -7.46 -4.20 14.53
C SER A 198 -6.69 -4.68 15.77
N LYS A 199 -5.85 -5.71 15.64
CA LYS A 199 -5.13 -6.33 16.78
C LYS A 199 -3.63 -6.46 16.58
N GLY A 200 -3.10 -6.07 15.42
CA GLY A 200 -1.70 -6.28 15.05
C GLY A 200 -1.32 -7.76 14.98
N SER A 201 -2.27 -8.66 14.71
CA SER A 201 -2.04 -10.11 14.66
C SER A 201 -1.21 -10.52 13.45
N LEU A 202 0.07 -10.79 13.68
CA LEU A 202 1.02 -11.16 12.63
C LEU A 202 0.69 -12.51 11.97
N SER A 203 0.15 -13.47 12.71
CA SER A 203 -0.32 -14.73 12.13
C SER A 203 -1.50 -14.50 11.17
N SER A 204 -2.43 -13.61 11.54
CA SER A 204 -3.56 -13.26 10.67
C SER A 204 -3.11 -12.55 9.40
N LEU A 205 -2.05 -11.72 9.48
CA LEU A 205 -1.42 -11.14 8.28
C LEU A 205 -0.81 -12.22 7.38
N ALA A 206 -0.03 -13.15 7.94
CA ALA A 206 0.59 -14.23 7.17
C ALA A 206 -0.44 -15.11 6.45
N ASP A 207 -1.53 -15.48 7.13
CA ASP A 207 -2.64 -16.23 6.55
C ASP A 207 -3.29 -15.45 5.39
N ALA A 208 -3.55 -14.16 5.58
CA ALA A 208 -4.18 -13.30 4.58
C ALA A 208 -3.29 -13.14 3.34
N LEU A 209 -1.99 -12.87 3.52
CA LEU A 209 -1.06 -12.70 2.40
C LEU A 209 -0.87 -13.99 1.61
N SER A 210 -0.84 -15.15 2.27
CA SER A 210 -0.75 -16.44 1.60
C SER A 210 -1.93 -16.68 0.66
N ALA A 211 -3.14 -16.27 1.05
CA ALA A 211 -4.30 -16.33 0.18
C ALA A 211 -4.24 -15.28 -0.96
N ILE A 212 -3.88 -14.03 -0.66
CA ILE A 212 -3.82 -12.93 -1.64
C ILE A 212 -2.85 -13.23 -2.78
N LEU A 213 -1.66 -13.74 -2.46
CA LEU A 213 -0.63 -14.05 -3.44
C LEU A 213 -1.09 -15.11 -4.47
N ILE A 214 -2.03 -15.99 -4.12
CA ILE A 214 -2.54 -17.04 -5.00
C ILE A 214 -3.46 -16.47 -6.10
N PHE A 215 -4.28 -15.44 -5.81
CA PHE A 215 -5.28 -14.94 -6.75
C PHE A 215 -5.01 -13.54 -7.31
N ALA A 216 -4.09 -12.78 -6.72
CA ALA A 216 -3.78 -11.41 -7.13
C ALA A 216 -2.33 -11.27 -7.62
N SER A 217 -1.98 -11.96 -8.71
CA SER A 217 -0.64 -11.90 -9.29
C SER A 217 -0.27 -10.46 -9.67
N GLY A 218 0.88 -9.97 -9.21
CA GLY A 218 1.35 -8.60 -9.50
C GLY A 218 0.85 -7.54 -8.51
N ILE A 219 0.17 -7.92 -7.42
CA ILE A 219 -0.09 -7.01 -6.30
C ILE A 219 1.20 -6.76 -5.54
N ASN A 220 1.50 -5.49 -5.27
CA ASN A 220 2.49 -5.14 -4.26
C ASN A 220 1.81 -4.95 -2.93
N VAL A 221 2.48 -5.41 -1.87
CA VAL A 221 1.99 -5.27 -0.51
C VAL A 221 3.13 -4.79 0.36
N ASP A 222 2.83 -3.83 1.23
CA ASP A 222 3.65 -3.52 2.40
C ASP A 222 2.77 -3.41 3.64
N ALA A 223 3.36 -3.66 4.80
CA ALA A 223 2.65 -3.63 6.06
C ALA A 223 3.53 -3.11 7.20
N VAL A 224 2.91 -2.29 8.05
CA VAL A 224 3.50 -1.81 9.30
C VAL A 224 2.54 -2.09 10.44
N TYR A 225 3.06 -2.21 11.65
CA TYR A 225 2.21 -2.29 12.84
C TYR A 225 2.72 -1.36 13.92
N PHE A 226 1.81 -0.99 14.82
CA PHE A 226 2.12 -0.11 15.92
C PHE A 226 1.45 -0.57 17.21
N THR A 227 2.03 -0.18 18.35
CA THR A 227 1.46 -0.34 19.67
C THR A 227 1.13 1.04 20.23
N GLU A 228 -0.16 1.29 20.45
CA GLU A 228 -0.70 2.51 21.04
C GLU A 228 -0.69 2.39 22.57
N VAL A 229 0.00 3.32 23.25
CA VAL A 229 0.19 3.36 24.71
C VAL A 229 -0.12 4.70 25.33
#